data_AF-A0A2M7SQX0-F1
#
_entry.id   AF-A0A2M7SQX0-F1
#
_cell.length_a   1.000
_cell.length_b   1.000
_cell.length_c   1.000
_cell.angle_alpha   90.00
_cell.angle_beta   90.00
_cell.angle_gamma   90.00
#
_symmetry.space_group_name_H-M   'P 1'
#
loop_
_entity.id
_entity.type
_entity.pdbx_description
1 polymer ?
#
loop_
_entity_poly.entity_id
_entity_poly.type
_entity_poly.pdbx_seq_one_letter_code
_entity_poly.pdbx_strand_id
1 'polypeptide(L)' 'MSETNDPRAWTERAEEDFTLAKSALQRKKPLVGGTCFHAQQCAEKYMKALLISKGADFPKTHDLLMLNDLCSSAGIFLE' A
#
# COMPACT_ATOMS: atom_id res chain seq x y z
N MET A 1 2.46 -4.92 14.46
CA MET A 1 2.32 -3.45 14.36
C MET A 1 0.91 -3.11 14.79
N SER A 2 0.74 -2.17 15.73
CA SER A 2 -0.58 -1.61 16.06
C SER A 2 -1.11 -0.92 14.81
N GLU A 3 -2.22 -1.38 14.25
CA GLU A 3 -2.80 -0.75 13.07
C GLU A 3 -3.38 0.61 13.48
N THR A 4 -2.72 1.66 13.03
CA THR A 4 -3.13 3.05 13.29
C THR A 4 -4.31 3.37 12.40
N ASN A 5 -5.42 3.87 12.94
CA ASN A 5 -6.57 4.36 12.16
C ASN A 5 -6.30 5.78 11.58
N ASP A 6 -5.09 6.02 11.12
CA ASP A 6 -4.62 7.32 10.60
C ASP A 6 -4.14 7.15 9.15
N PRO A 7 -4.84 7.73 8.15
CA PRO A 7 -4.44 7.68 6.75
C PRO A 7 -3.02 8.21 6.50
N ARG A 8 -2.57 9.22 7.26
CA ARG A 8 -1.25 9.82 7.05
C ARG A 8 -0.15 8.87 7.47
N ALA A 9 -0.30 8.21 8.62
CA ALA A 9 0.63 7.19 9.07
C ALA A 9 0.74 5.99 8.10
N TRP A 10 -0.34 5.63 7.40
CA TRP A 10 -0.28 4.62 6.33
C TRP A 10 0.41 5.14 5.07
N THR A 11 0.13 6.39 4.69
CA THR A 11 0.77 7.06 3.56
C THR A 11 2.28 7.16 3.75
N GLU A 12 2.76 7.61 4.91
CA GLU A 12 4.19 7.71 5.22
C GLU A 12 4.91 6.35 5.05
N ARG A 13 4.30 5.27 5.53
CA ARG A 13 4.85 3.92 5.37
C ARG A 13 4.83 3.44 3.92
N ALA A 14 3.85 3.85 3.12
CA ALA A 14 3.80 3.55 1.68
C ALA A 14 4.96 4.25 0.94
N GLU A 15 5.25 5.51 1.30
CA GLU A 15 6.37 6.28 0.75
C GLU A 15 7.74 5.68 1.13
N GLU A 16 7.87 5.13 2.35
CA GLU A 16 9.06 4.38 2.76
C GLU A 16 9.29 3.15 1.85
N ASP A 17 8.24 2.36 1.60
CA ASP A 17 8.33 1.22 0.68
C ASP A 17 8.64 1.67 -0.76
N PHE A 18 8.03 2.75 -1.23
CA PHE A 18 8.34 3.28 -2.56
C PHE A 18 9.82 3.66 -2.68
N THR A 19 10.36 4.33 -1.67
CA THR A 19 11.78 4.72 -1.60
C THR A 19 12.69 3.49 -1.60
N LEU A 20 12.34 2.45 -0.86
CA LEU A 20 13.07 1.18 -0.83
C LEU A 20 13.02 0.45 -2.18
N ALA A 21 11.84 0.36 -2.81
CA ALA A 21 11.66 -0.26 -4.11
C ALA A 21 12.52 0.42 -5.18
N LYS A 22 12.49 1.77 -5.21
CA LYS A 22 13.28 2.60 -6.12
C LYS A 22 14.78 2.41 -5.90
N SER A 23 15.21 2.47 -4.63
CA SER A 23 16.62 2.29 -4.27
C SER A 23 17.14 0.90 -4.65
N ALA A 24 16.35 -0.14 -4.41
CA ALA A 24 16.69 -1.53 -4.76
C ALA A 24 16.82 -1.75 -6.28
N LEU A 25 15.99 -1.07 -7.07
CA LEU A 25 16.00 -1.16 -8.53
C LEU A 25 17.18 -0.42 -9.15
N GLN A 26 17.58 0.72 -8.58
CA GLN A 26 18.64 1.60 -9.10
C GLN A 26 20.07 1.11 -8.79
N ARG A 27 20.22 -0.02 -8.08
CA ARG A 27 21.54 -0.59 -7.79
C ARG A 27 22.24 -1.06 -9.06
N LYS A 28 23.58 -1.00 -9.08
CA LYS A 28 24.42 -1.58 -10.17
C LYS A 28 24.04 -3.05 -10.48
N LYS A 29 23.70 -3.82 -9.45
CA LYS A 29 23.02 -5.11 -9.56
C LYS A 29 21.64 -4.98 -8.90
N PRO A 30 20.57 -4.81 -9.70
CA PRO A 30 19.22 -4.62 -9.16
C PRO A 30 18.77 -5.80 -8.29
N LEU A 31 18.10 -5.50 -7.18
CA LEU A 31 17.45 -6.51 -6.33
C LEU A 31 15.97 -6.64 -6.71
N VAL A 32 15.70 -7.26 -7.87
CA VAL A 32 14.35 -7.29 -8.47
C VAL A 32 13.29 -7.86 -7.51
N GLY A 33 13.58 -8.95 -6.80
CA GLY A 33 12.63 -9.52 -5.83
C GLY A 33 12.29 -8.54 -4.70
N GLY A 34 13.29 -7.81 -4.18
CA GLY A 34 13.07 -6.78 -3.17
C GLY A 34 12.29 -5.58 -3.72
N THR A 35 12.57 -5.17 -4.97
CA THR A 35 11.81 -4.13 -5.65
C THR A 35 10.33 -4.51 -5.77
N CYS A 36 10.01 -5.72 -6.24
CA CYS A 36 8.63 -6.18 -6.39
C CYS A 36 7.91 -6.28 -5.04
N PHE A 37 8.58 -6.79 -4.01
CA PHE A 37 8.02 -6.88 -2.66
C PHE A 37 7.65 -5.50 -2.10
N HIS A 38 8.58 -4.54 -2.15
CA HIS A 38 8.29 -3.19 -1.66
C HIS A 38 7.28 -2.43 -2.54
N ALA A 39 7.27 -2.67 -3.86
CA ALA A 39 6.24 -2.10 -4.72
C ALA A 39 4.83 -2.60 -4.35
N GLN A 40 4.68 -3.89 -4.07
CA GLN A 40 3.41 -4.48 -3.62
C GLN A 40 2.99 -3.91 -2.25
N GLN A 41 3.92 -3.81 -1.30
CA GLN A 41 3.65 -3.23 0.03
C GLN A 41 3.27 -1.75 -0.04
N CYS A 42 3.91 -0.98 -0.92
CA CYS A 42 3.56 0.41 -1.19
C CYS A 42 2.10 0.53 -1.65
N ALA A 43 1.71 -0.25 -2.68
CA ALA A 43 0.32 -0.26 -3.18
C ALA A 43 -0.68 -0.66 -2.08
N GLU A 44 -0.38 -1.71 -1.31
CA GLU A 44 -1.23 -2.19 -0.21
C GLU A 44 -1.50 -1.07 0.82
N LYS A 45 -0.44 -0.37 1.22
CA LYS A 45 -0.51 0.66 2.25
C LYS A 45 -1.27 1.90 1.78
N TYR A 46 -1.13 2.30 0.52
CA TYR A 46 -1.97 3.38 -0.03
C TYR A 46 -3.43 2.98 -0.10
N MET A 47 -3.77 1.76 -0.53
CA MET A 47 -5.16 1.30 -0.54
C MET A 47 -5.77 1.35 0.86
N LYS A 48 -5.03 0.87 1.87
CA LYS A 48 -5.45 0.98 3.28
C LYS A 48 -5.59 2.43 3.75
N ALA A 49 -4.67 3.33 3.38
CA ALA A 49 -4.79 4.75 3.69
C ALA A 49 -6.06 5.37 3.08
N LEU A 50 -6.37 5.03 1.82
CA LEU A 50 -7.56 5.52 1.13
C LEU A 50 -8.85 4.99 1.78
N LEU A 51 -8.90 3.72 2.14
CA LEU A 51 -10.04 3.12 2.85
C LEU A 51 -10.30 3.83 4.19
N ILE A 52 -9.26 4.04 5.00
CA ILE A 52 -9.39 4.79 6.26
C ILE A 52 -9.85 6.23 6.01
N SER A 53 -9.33 6.88 4.95
CA SER A 53 -9.72 8.26 4.61
C SER A 53 -11.21 8.38 4.25
N LYS A 54 -11.84 7.28 3.81
CA LYS A 54 -13.26 7.16 3.53
C LYS A 54 -14.09 6.65 4.71
N GLY A 55 -13.46 6.37 5.85
CA GLY A 55 -14.12 5.74 6.99
C GLY A 55 -14.54 4.29 6.73
N ALA A 56 -13.89 3.62 5.78
CA ALA A 56 -14.13 2.21 5.47
C ALA A 56 -13.15 1.32 6.24
N ASP A 57 -13.68 0.31 6.93
CA ASP A 57 -12.89 -0.73 7.56
C ASP A 57 -12.39 -1.75 6.52
N PHE A 58 -11.27 -2.41 6.83
CA PHE A 58 -10.74 -3.52 6.05
C PHE A 58 -10.24 -4.63 6.97
N PRO A 59 -10.30 -5.90 6.54
CA PRO A 59 -9.74 -7.00 7.32
C PRO A 59 -8.22 -6.93 7.31
N LYS A 60 -7.57 -7.52 8.32
CA LYS A 60 -6.12 -7.70 8.33
C LYS A 60 -5.69 -8.67 7.21
N THR A 61 -5.42 -8.12 6.04
CA THR A 61 -5.09 -8.84 4.81
C THR A 61 -3.90 -8.21 4.09
N HIS A 62 -3.21 -9.03 3.30
CA HIS A 62 -2.17 -8.63 2.35
C HIS A 62 -2.61 -8.85 0.89
N ASP A 63 -3.90 -9.12 0.68
CA ASP A 63 -4.49 -9.37 -0.63
C ASP A 63 -4.88 -8.05 -1.31
N LEU A 64 -4.12 -7.66 -2.35
CA LEU A 64 -4.38 -6.44 -3.12
C LEU A 64 -5.69 -6.49 -3.90
N LEU A 65 -6.14 -7.66 -4.36
CA LEU A 65 -7.40 -7.78 -5.09
C LEU A 65 -8.58 -7.51 -4.15
N MET A 66 -8.55 -8.10 -2.96
CA MET A 66 -9.53 -7.81 -1.93
C MET A 66 -9.54 -6.32 -1.55
N LEU A 67 -8.37 -5.70 -1.38
CA LEU A 67 -8.29 -4.26 -1.09
C LEU A 67 -8.81 -3.41 -2.25
N ASN A 68 -8.58 -3.81 -3.50
CA ASN A 68 -9.13 -3.15 -4.67
C ASN A 68 -10.67 -3.19 -4.68
N ASP A 69 -11.26 -4.35 -4.40
CA ASP A 69 -12.73 -4.52 -4.34
C ASP A 69 -13.35 -3.65 -3.24
N LEU A 70 -12.68 -3.57 -2.08
CA LEU A 70 -13.08 -2.67 -0.99
C LEU A 70 -12.97 -1.20 -1.41
N CYS A 71 -11.89 -0.82 -2.09
CA CYS A 71 -11.71 0.56 -2.58
C CYS A 71 -12.81 0.96 -3.56
N SER A 72 -13.16 0.07 -4.49
CA SER A 72 -14.23 0.27 -5.45
C SER A 72 -15.59 0.38 -4.75
N SER A 73 -15.86 -0.50 -3.79
CA SER A 73 -17.08 -0.46 -2.97
C SER A 73 -17.20 0.82 -2.12
N ALA A 74 -16.06 1.40 -1.69
CA ALA A 74 -15.99 2.66 -0.96
C ALA A 74 -16.01 3.91 -1.87
N GLY A 75 -16.17 3.74 -3.20
CA GLY A 75 -16.20 4.83 -4.16
C GLY A 75 -14.86 5.59 -4.27
N ILE A 76 -13.74 4.89 -4.05
CA ILE A 76 -12.39 5.45 -4.21
C ILE A 76 -11.98 5.39 -5.68
N PHE A 77 -12.23 4.26 -6.33
CA PHE A 77 -12.00 4.08 -7.76
C PHE A 77 -13.35 4.10 -8.48
N LEU A 78 -13.39 4.77 -9.63
CA LEU A 78 -14.53 4.75 -10.52
C LEU A 78 -14.26 3.66 -11.55
N GLU A 79 -14.94 2.53 -11.44
CA GLU A 79 -15.11 1.59 -12.56
C GLU A 79 -16.41 1.92 -13.30
#